data_AF-A0AA91KR00-F1
#
_entry.id   AF-A0AA91KR00-F1
#
_cell.length_a   1.000
_cell.length_b   1.000
_cell.length_c   1.000
_cell.angle_alpha   90.00
_cell.angle_beta   90.00
_cell.angle_gamma   90.00
#
_symmetry.space_group_name_H-M   'P 1'
#
loop_
_entity.id
_entity.type
_entity.pdbx_description
1 polymer ?
#
loop_
_entity_poly.entity_id
_entity_poly.type
_entity_poly.pdbx_seq_one_letter_code
_entity_poly.pdbx_strand_id
1 'polypeptide(L)'
;MSAVSETTRRFQWLPAALSTYGPGLLVTAAVAMAAQFLSDHYGAPAMLMALLLGIAFHFLSEEGRCVAGIELSAKKILRIGVALLGMRISVDLLIGLGSGTILLLVAAIAATILFGLAAAKILGRGWRLALLTSGAVAICGASAAMAIAAVLPKNEFSERNLIFTVLSVTVLSTLAMIGYPILAQSFGLDARGTGIFFGGTIHDVAQVVGAGFSVSPEAGETATLVKLIRVTMLAPVVLIFSIALRNVPQEGVEAGKHPPLLPGFVVAFLILAGMNSGGMVPAAVAELGMEASRWALLAGIVAVGMKTSLRRVLDVGGDAVALIVAETIFLGVFILAGMHYLGHL
;
A
#
# COMPACT_ATOMS: atom_id res chain seq x y z
N MET A 1 20.04 -42.07 -31.66
CA MET A 1 18.81 -42.07 -30.85
C MET A 1 19.05 -41.46 -29.46
N SER A 2 19.49 -40.20 -29.37
CA SER A 2 19.83 -39.58 -28.06
C SER A 2 19.53 -38.08 -27.94
N ALA A 3 18.86 -37.45 -28.91
CA ALA A 3 18.59 -35.99 -28.87
C ALA A 3 17.11 -35.63 -28.59
N VAL A 4 16.20 -36.61 -28.51
CA VAL A 4 14.76 -36.37 -28.32
C VAL A 4 14.34 -36.41 -26.83
N SER A 5 15.21 -36.87 -25.91
CA SER A 5 14.84 -37.03 -24.49
C SER A 5 15.06 -35.80 -23.60
N GLU A 6 15.80 -34.78 -24.06
CA GLU A 6 16.08 -33.57 -23.26
C GLU A 6 14.99 -32.49 -23.39
N THR A 7 14.40 -32.35 -24.58
CA THR A 7 13.36 -31.33 -24.84
C THR A 7 12.06 -31.64 -24.11
N THR A 8 11.72 -32.92 -23.93
CA THR A 8 10.48 -33.36 -23.25
C THR A 8 10.54 -33.21 -21.73
N ARG A 9 11.74 -33.23 -21.11
CA ARG A 9 11.90 -32.94 -19.67
C ARG A 9 11.68 -31.46 -19.33
N ARG A 10 11.93 -30.56 -20.29
CA ARG A 10 11.83 -29.11 -20.08
C ARG A 10 10.41 -28.55 -19.98
N PHE A 11 9.37 -29.38 -20.17
CA PHE A 11 7.96 -28.96 -20.09
C PHE A 11 7.11 -29.76 -19.08
N GLN A 12 7.65 -30.81 -18.45
CA GLN A 12 6.90 -31.61 -17.45
C GLN A 12 6.66 -30.87 -16.13
N TRP A 13 7.42 -29.81 -15.84
CA TRP A 13 7.24 -28.98 -14.64
C TRP A 13 6.07 -27.99 -14.75
N LEU A 14 5.65 -27.61 -15.97
CA LEU A 14 4.53 -26.70 -16.22
C LEU A 14 3.17 -27.26 -15.76
N PRO A 15 2.77 -28.50 -16.11
CA PRO A 15 1.53 -29.09 -15.61
C PRO A 15 1.57 -29.32 -14.09
N ALA A 16 2.73 -29.64 -13.52
CA ALA A 16 2.89 -29.76 -12.07
C ALA A 16 2.70 -28.39 -11.37
N ALA A 17 3.37 -27.34 -11.83
CA ALA A 17 3.23 -25.99 -11.28
C ALA A 17 1.80 -25.44 -11.44
N LEU A 18 1.15 -25.66 -12.59
CA LEU A 18 -0.27 -25.31 -12.78
C LEU A 18 -1.17 -26.09 -11.82
N SER A 19 -0.90 -27.38 -11.59
CA SER A 19 -1.71 -28.20 -10.69
C SER A 19 -1.57 -27.78 -9.22
N THR A 20 -0.39 -27.30 -8.83
CA THR A 20 -0.07 -26.88 -7.46
C THR A 20 -0.57 -25.47 -7.14
N TYR A 21 -0.33 -24.49 -8.03
CA TYR A 21 -0.67 -23.09 -7.76
C TYR A 21 -2.01 -22.67 -8.37
N GLY A 22 -2.44 -23.32 -9.45
CA GLY A 22 -3.61 -22.95 -10.23
C GLY A 22 -4.90 -22.78 -9.42
N PRO A 23 -5.29 -23.74 -8.56
CA PRO A 23 -6.54 -23.63 -7.81
C PRO A 23 -6.60 -22.38 -6.92
N GLY A 24 -5.53 -22.12 -6.16
CA GLY A 24 -5.47 -20.93 -5.31
C GLY A 24 -5.42 -19.63 -6.12
N LEU A 25 -4.67 -19.61 -7.23
CA LEU A 25 -4.62 -18.44 -8.12
C LEU A 25 -6.00 -18.13 -8.71
N LEU A 26 -6.72 -19.14 -9.21
CA LEU A 26 -8.04 -19.00 -9.79
C LEU A 26 -9.04 -18.46 -8.77
N VAL A 27 -9.05 -19.00 -7.55
CA VAL A 27 -9.91 -18.49 -6.47
C VAL A 27 -9.57 -17.04 -6.13
N THR A 28 -8.28 -16.71 -5.98
CA THR A 28 -7.89 -15.32 -5.68
C THR A 28 -8.28 -14.35 -6.79
N ALA A 29 -8.15 -14.76 -8.06
CA ALA A 29 -8.57 -13.96 -9.20
C ALA A 29 -10.10 -13.80 -9.25
N ALA A 30 -10.86 -14.87 -9.03
CA ALA A 30 -12.32 -14.83 -9.03
C ALA A 30 -12.86 -13.89 -7.93
N VAL A 31 -12.30 -13.98 -6.72
CA VAL A 31 -12.69 -13.11 -5.61
C VAL A 31 -12.24 -11.66 -5.86
N ALA A 32 -11.07 -11.43 -6.47
CA ALA A 32 -10.64 -10.09 -6.86
C ALA A 32 -11.58 -9.46 -7.92
N MET A 33 -12.03 -10.24 -8.91
CA MET A 33 -13.03 -9.78 -9.88
C MET A 33 -14.37 -9.48 -9.21
N ALA A 34 -14.82 -10.30 -8.26
CA ALA A 34 -16.04 -10.04 -7.50
C ALA A 34 -15.92 -8.75 -6.66
N ALA A 35 -14.79 -8.54 -5.99
CA ALA A 35 -14.51 -7.31 -5.25
C ALA A 35 -14.53 -6.08 -6.17
N GLN A 36 -13.93 -6.19 -7.34
CA GLN A 36 -13.91 -5.13 -8.33
C GLN A 36 -15.31 -4.81 -8.86
N PHE A 37 -16.09 -5.84 -9.17
CA PHE A 37 -17.48 -5.71 -9.59
C PHE A 37 -18.32 -4.97 -8.53
N LEU A 38 -18.16 -5.32 -7.25
CA LEU A 38 -18.84 -4.63 -6.16
C LEU A 38 -18.42 -3.16 -6.06
N SER A 39 -17.13 -2.87 -6.25
CA SER A 39 -16.63 -1.50 -6.27
C SER A 39 -17.27 -0.67 -7.37
N ASP A 40 -17.38 -1.23 -8.58
CA ASP A 40 -17.89 -0.50 -9.74
C ASP A 40 -19.41 -0.26 -9.68
N HIS A 41 -20.16 -1.16 -9.04
CA HIS A 41 -21.63 -1.08 -8.99
C HIS A 41 -22.16 -0.40 -7.72
N TYR A 42 -21.42 -0.47 -6.60
CA TYR A 42 -21.89 0.04 -5.30
C TYR A 42 -21.00 1.17 -4.75
N GLY A 43 -19.91 1.54 -5.43
CA GLY A 43 -19.02 2.64 -5.04
C GLY A 43 -18.15 2.35 -3.80
N ALA A 44 -18.15 1.10 -3.31
CA ALA A 44 -17.33 0.69 -2.19
C ALA A 44 -15.85 0.55 -2.60
N PRO A 45 -14.86 0.89 -1.76
CA PRO A 45 -13.44 0.78 -2.15
C PRO A 45 -13.06 -0.68 -2.51
N ALA A 46 -12.56 -0.91 -3.73
CA ALA A 46 -12.21 -2.24 -4.23
C ALA A 46 -11.25 -3.01 -3.30
N MET A 47 -10.25 -2.33 -2.73
CA MET A 47 -9.29 -2.94 -1.81
C MET A 47 -9.94 -3.40 -0.50
N LEU A 48 -10.94 -2.67 0.00
CA LEU A 48 -11.72 -3.08 1.17
C LEU A 48 -12.58 -4.30 0.84
N MET A 49 -13.27 -4.29 -0.30
CA MET A 49 -14.09 -5.42 -0.75
C MET A 49 -13.23 -6.67 -0.97
N ALA A 50 -12.05 -6.51 -1.58
CA ALA A 50 -11.08 -7.59 -1.78
C ALA A 50 -10.65 -8.21 -0.45
N LEU A 51 -10.37 -7.37 0.55
CA LEU A 51 -9.97 -7.85 1.87
C LEU A 51 -11.13 -8.58 2.58
N LEU A 52 -12.32 -7.98 2.62
CA LEU A 52 -13.48 -8.54 3.33
C LEU A 52 -13.94 -9.86 2.71
N LEU A 53 -14.03 -9.90 1.37
CA LEU A 53 -14.32 -11.16 0.67
C LEU A 53 -13.19 -12.17 0.90
N GLY A 54 -11.92 -11.76 0.86
CA GLY A 54 -10.79 -12.63 1.19
C GLY A 54 -10.96 -13.31 2.55
N ILE A 55 -11.28 -12.54 3.59
CA ILE A 55 -11.53 -13.06 4.96
C ILE A 55 -12.72 -14.03 4.97
N ALA A 56 -13.79 -13.75 4.21
CA ALA A 56 -14.93 -14.67 4.11
C ALA A 56 -14.54 -16.03 3.51
N PHE A 57 -13.49 -16.07 2.68
CA PHE A 57 -12.91 -17.29 2.11
C PHE A 57 -11.70 -17.83 2.91
N HIS A 58 -11.56 -17.48 4.19
CA HIS A 58 -10.40 -17.88 5.02
C HIS A 58 -10.12 -19.39 5.03
N PHE A 59 -11.19 -20.19 5.08
CA PHE A 59 -11.15 -21.66 5.12
C PHE A 59 -10.37 -22.30 3.94
N LEU A 60 -10.28 -21.62 2.80
CA LEU A 60 -9.53 -22.10 1.63
C LEU A 60 -8.01 -22.00 1.78
N SER A 61 -7.54 -21.25 2.79
CA SER A 61 -6.11 -21.06 3.08
C SER A 61 -5.57 -22.03 4.13
N GLU A 62 -6.45 -22.70 4.88
CA GLU A 62 -6.05 -23.57 5.99
C GLU A 62 -5.52 -24.90 5.47
N GLU A 63 -6.26 -25.56 4.58
CA GLU A 63 -5.90 -26.88 4.04
C GLU A 63 -6.32 -27.04 2.57
N GLY A 64 -5.71 -28.01 1.89
CA GLY A 64 -6.10 -28.42 0.55
C GLY A 64 -5.37 -27.73 -0.60
N ARG A 65 -5.99 -27.76 -1.79
CA ARG A 65 -5.32 -27.45 -3.07
C ARG A 65 -5.13 -25.96 -3.34
N CYS A 66 -5.78 -25.09 -2.57
CA CYS A 66 -5.73 -23.64 -2.76
C CYS A 66 -4.56 -22.97 -2.03
N VAL A 67 -4.04 -23.61 -0.97
CA VAL A 67 -3.05 -23.01 -0.05
C VAL A 67 -1.82 -22.45 -0.79
N ALA A 68 -1.19 -23.25 -1.65
CA ALA A 68 0.02 -22.85 -2.34
C ALA A 68 -0.20 -21.65 -3.29
N GLY A 69 -1.34 -21.62 -4.01
CA GLY A 69 -1.69 -20.52 -4.90
C GLY A 69 -2.04 -19.24 -4.14
N ILE A 70 -2.77 -19.34 -3.02
CA ILE A 70 -3.07 -18.21 -2.13
C ILE A 70 -1.77 -17.64 -1.56
N GLU A 71 -0.84 -18.49 -1.11
CA GLU A 71 0.45 -18.04 -0.59
C GLU A 71 1.30 -17.35 -1.67
N LEU A 72 1.27 -17.86 -2.90
CA LEU A 72 1.93 -17.23 -4.04
C LEU A 72 1.36 -15.83 -4.31
N SER A 73 0.03 -15.68 -4.29
CA SER A 73 -0.65 -14.40 -4.45
C SER A 73 -0.28 -13.41 -3.35
N ALA A 74 -0.39 -13.83 -2.08
CA ALA A 74 -0.15 -13.00 -0.90
C ALA A 74 1.31 -12.51 -0.79
N LYS A 75 2.28 -13.24 -1.38
CA LYS A 75 3.70 -12.89 -1.31
C LYS A 75 4.24 -12.36 -2.63
N LYS A 76 4.22 -13.16 -3.69
CA LYS A 76 4.92 -12.82 -4.95
C LYS A 76 4.10 -11.88 -5.81
N ILE A 77 2.83 -12.20 -6.08
CA ILE A 77 1.97 -11.35 -6.91
C ILE A 77 1.80 -9.99 -6.25
N LEU A 78 1.58 -9.96 -4.94
CA LEU A 78 1.50 -8.72 -4.20
C LEU A 78 2.74 -7.83 -4.36
N ARG A 79 3.94 -8.41 -4.23
CA ARG A 79 5.21 -7.69 -4.42
C ARG A 79 5.42 -7.23 -5.85
N ILE A 80 4.97 -8.01 -6.84
CA ILE A 80 4.96 -7.59 -8.24
C ILE A 80 4.07 -6.36 -8.38
N GLY A 81 2.87 -6.35 -7.80
CA GLY A 81 2.00 -5.18 -7.78
C GLY A 81 2.69 -3.94 -7.21
N VAL A 82 3.33 -4.07 -6.04
CA VAL A 82 4.08 -2.94 -5.44
C VAL A 82 5.24 -2.48 -6.34
N ALA A 83 5.96 -3.40 -6.99
CA ALA A 83 7.04 -3.05 -7.92
C ALA A 83 6.53 -2.26 -9.13
N LEU A 84 5.44 -2.72 -9.75
CA LEU A 84 4.85 -2.11 -10.95
C LEU A 84 4.32 -0.69 -10.69
N LEU A 85 4.01 -0.35 -9.44
CA LEU A 85 3.63 1.01 -9.05
C LEU A 85 4.73 2.05 -9.39
N GLY A 86 5.98 1.62 -9.56
CA GLY A 86 7.08 2.48 -10.00
C GLY A 86 6.84 3.11 -11.38
N MET A 87 6.11 2.43 -12.28
CA MET A 87 5.78 2.96 -13.61
C MET A 87 4.81 4.15 -13.57
N ARG A 88 4.20 4.43 -12.41
CA ARG A 88 3.35 5.61 -12.23
C ARG A 88 4.15 6.87 -11.89
N ILE A 89 5.44 6.73 -11.58
CA ILE A 89 6.29 7.83 -11.11
C ILE A 89 7.03 8.46 -12.29
N SER A 90 6.93 9.79 -12.43
CA SER A 90 7.70 10.61 -13.37
C SER A 90 8.32 11.81 -12.63
N VAL A 91 9.52 12.22 -13.03
CA VAL A 91 10.22 13.40 -12.49
C VAL A 91 9.47 14.69 -12.83
N ASP A 92 8.74 14.74 -13.94
CA ASP A 92 7.96 15.93 -14.33
C ASP A 92 6.87 16.27 -13.29
N LEU A 93 6.33 15.25 -12.60
CA LEU A 93 5.35 15.41 -11.52
C LEU A 93 5.94 16.15 -10.30
N LEU A 94 7.26 16.06 -10.09
CA LEU A 94 7.94 16.66 -8.93
C LEU A 94 8.23 18.16 -9.14
N ILE A 95 8.41 18.61 -10.39
CA ILE A 95 8.84 19.99 -10.65
C ILE A 95 7.66 20.99 -10.46
N GLY A 96 6.42 20.57 -10.69
CA GLY A 96 5.26 21.46 -10.70
C GLY A 96 4.71 21.91 -9.33
N LEU A 97 4.99 21.18 -8.23
CA LEU A 97 4.31 21.40 -6.95
C LEU A 97 4.97 22.47 -6.04
N GLY A 98 6.22 22.83 -6.35
CA GLY A 98 7.04 23.74 -5.57
C GLY A 98 7.80 23.06 -4.43
N SER A 99 9.02 23.53 -4.14
CA SER A 99 9.91 22.96 -3.13
C SER A 99 9.33 23.02 -1.71
N GLY A 100 8.57 24.07 -1.39
CA GLY A 100 7.91 24.23 -0.09
C GLY A 100 6.92 23.09 0.20
N THR A 101 6.06 22.76 -0.76
CA THR A 101 5.10 21.66 -0.64
C THR A 101 5.80 20.31 -0.51
N ILE A 102 6.85 20.06 -1.30
CA ILE A 102 7.63 18.82 -1.21
C ILE A 102 8.26 18.68 0.18
N LEU A 103 8.86 19.75 0.71
CA LEU A 103 9.46 19.73 2.04
C LEU A 103 8.41 19.49 3.12
N LEU A 104 7.23 20.11 2.99
CA LEU A 104 6.09 19.86 3.88
C LEU A 104 5.69 18.38 3.86
N LEU A 105 5.57 17.76 2.68
CA LEU A 105 5.20 16.35 2.57
C LEU A 105 6.25 15.41 3.18
N VAL A 106 7.54 15.67 2.92
CA VAL A 106 8.64 14.87 3.51
C VAL A 106 8.65 15.03 5.03
N ALA A 107 8.50 16.26 5.53
CA ALA A 107 8.42 16.52 6.96
C ALA A 107 7.19 15.87 7.60
N ALA A 108 6.02 15.91 6.94
CA ALA A 108 4.80 15.29 7.42
C ALA A 108 4.91 13.76 7.51
N ILE A 109 5.60 13.13 6.55
CA ILE A 109 5.89 11.69 6.59
C ILE A 109 6.78 11.34 7.77
N ALA A 110 7.91 12.04 7.93
CA ALA A 110 8.82 11.81 9.05
C ALA A 110 8.12 12.06 10.40
N ALA A 111 7.39 13.17 10.52
CA ALA A 111 6.67 13.54 11.73
C ALA A 111 5.59 12.51 12.09
N THR A 112 4.82 12.04 11.11
CA THR A 112 3.77 11.02 11.35
C THR A 112 4.37 9.68 11.81
N ILE A 113 5.50 9.25 11.24
CA ILE A 113 6.19 8.03 11.66
C ILE A 113 6.74 8.16 13.10
N LEU A 114 7.37 9.30 13.41
CA LEU A 114 7.89 9.57 14.75
C LEU A 114 6.76 9.69 15.78
N PHE A 115 5.66 10.34 15.40
CA PHE A 115 4.46 10.45 16.22
C PHE A 115 3.87 9.06 16.51
N GLY A 116 3.72 8.20 15.49
CA GLY A 116 3.21 6.85 15.66
C GLY A 116 4.07 6.01 16.62
N LEU A 117 5.39 6.10 16.51
CA LEU A 117 6.32 5.45 17.45
C LEU A 117 6.14 5.94 18.89
N ALA A 118 5.98 7.25 19.09
CA ALA A 118 5.76 7.84 20.41
C ALA A 118 4.38 7.47 20.98
N ALA A 119 3.32 7.61 20.18
CA ALA A 119 1.94 7.31 20.55
C ALA A 119 1.74 5.82 20.86
N ALA A 120 2.36 4.92 20.09
CA ALA A 120 2.29 3.49 20.35
C ALA A 120 2.88 3.12 21.71
N LYS A 121 3.98 3.77 22.13
CA LYS A 121 4.56 3.54 23.47
C LYS A 121 3.59 3.94 24.58
N ILE A 122 2.85 5.03 24.41
CA ILE A 122 1.84 5.51 25.38
C ILE A 122 0.65 4.54 25.44
N LEU A 123 0.23 4.01 24.29
CA LEU A 123 -0.90 3.09 24.16
C LEU A 123 -0.53 1.62 24.44
N GLY A 124 0.69 1.34 24.93
CA GLY A 124 1.15 -0.01 25.23
C GLY A 124 1.31 -0.92 24.01
N ARG A 125 1.49 -0.35 22.81
CA ARG A 125 1.63 -1.07 21.54
C ARG A 125 3.07 -1.15 21.08
N GLY A 126 3.39 -2.26 20.41
CA GLY A 126 4.74 -2.54 19.92
C GLY A 126 5.13 -1.68 18.72
N TRP A 127 6.41 -1.35 18.62
CA TRP A 127 6.98 -0.55 17.53
C TRP A 127 6.71 -1.11 16.12
N ARG A 128 6.55 -2.44 15.97
CA ARG A 128 6.21 -3.07 14.68
C ARG A 128 4.85 -2.61 14.17
N LEU A 129 3.85 -2.55 15.06
CA LEU A 129 2.54 -2.04 14.71
C LEU A 129 2.63 -0.54 14.41
N ALA A 130 3.37 0.22 15.23
CA ALA A 130 3.57 1.66 15.04
C ALA A 130 4.18 2.01 13.68
N LEU A 131 5.27 1.37 13.27
CA LEU A 131 5.89 1.61 11.95
C LEU A 131 4.96 1.22 10.80
N LEU A 132 4.17 0.16 10.99
CA LEU A 132 3.24 -0.32 10.00
C LEU A 132 2.06 0.65 9.81
N THR A 133 1.41 1.08 10.90
CA THR A 133 0.25 1.98 10.85
C THR A 133 0.67 3.38 10.44
N SER A 134 1.69 3.95 11.08
CA SER A 134 2.14 5.31 10.75
C SER A 134 2.71 5.41 9.34
N GLY A 135 3.46 4.41 8.87
CA GLY A 135 3.97 4.39 7.51
C GLY A 135 2.85 4.20 6.47
N ALA A 136 1.81 3.42 6.79
CA ALA A 136 0.62 3.31 5.95
C ALA A 136 -0.10 4.66 5.85
N VAL A 137 -0.40 5.30 6.99
CA VAL A 137 -1.04 6.62 7.07
C VAL A 137 -0.23 7.69 6.34
N ALA A 138 1.09 7.71 6.56
CA ALA A 138 2.00 8.73 6.04
C ALA A 138 2.20 8.70 4.52
N ILE A 139 2.05 7.57 3.85
CA ILE A 139 2.43 7.41 2.43
C ILE A 139 1.18 7.27 1.54
N CYS A 140 0.66 6.04 1.43
CA CYS A 140 -0.42 5.69 0.49
C CYS A 140 -1.36 4.60 1.00
N GLY A 141 -1.42 4.39 2.31
CA GLY A 141 -2.30 3.40 2.94
C GLY A 141 -1.86 1.97 2.68
N ALA A 142 -2.65 1.23 1.90
CA ALA A 142 -2.52 -0.21 1.78
C ALA A 142 -1.19 -0.66 1.15
N SER A 143 -0.77 -0.07 0.02
CA SER A 143 0.47 -0.47 -0.65
C SER A 143 1.72 -0.17 0.17
N ALA A 144 1.72 0.95 0.91
CA ALA A 144 2.76 1.25 1.90
C ALA A 144 2.77 0.21 3.04
N ALA A 145 1.61 -0.12 3.64
CA ALA A 145 1.52 -1.15 4.67
C ALA A 145 2.13 -2.47 4.20
N MET A 146 1.84 -2.89 2.97
CA MET A 146 2.34 -4.13 2.38
C MET A 146 3.85 -4.10 2.11
N ALA A 147 4.36 -2.97 1.60
CA ALA A 147 5.80 -2.80 1.38
C ALA A 147 6.58 -2.80 2.72
N ILE A 148 6.06 -2.12 3.73
CA ILE A 148 6.63 -2.05 5.08
C ILE A 148 6.58 -3.43 5.76
N ALA A 149 5.44 -4.13 5.70
CA ALA A 149 5.31 -5.48 6.26
C ALA A 149 6.28 -6.49 5.62
N ALA A 150 6.73 -6.25 4.40
CA ALA A 150 7.73 -7.11 3.75
C ALA A 150 9.16 -6.93 4.29
N VAL A 151 9.46 -5.80 4.96
CA VAL A 151 10.77 -5.50 5.55
C VAL A 151 10.78 -5.54 7.08
N LEU A 152 9.61 -5.48 7.72
CA LEU A 152 9.49 -5.63 9.16
C LEU A 152 9.87 -7.06 9.60
N PRO A 153 10.64 -7.22 10.71
CA PRO A 153 10.89 -8.51 11.33
C PRO A 153 9.57 -9.20 11.68
N LYS A 154 9.38 -10.39 11.11
CA LYS A 154 8.15 -11.18 11.27
C LYS A 154 8.00 -11.69 12.70
N ASN A 155 6.74 -11.85 13.07
CA ASN A 155 6.27 -12.50 14.29
C ASN A 155 4.86 -13.05 14.04
N GLU A 156 4.30 -13.75 15.03
CA GLU A 156 2.96 -14.34 14.98
C GLU A 156 1.83 -13.34 14.65
N PHE A 157 2.03 -12.04 14.94
CA PHE A 157 1.02 -11.00 14.71
C PHE A 157 1.15 -10.26 13.37
N SER A 158 2.14 -10.61 12.54
CA SER A 158 2.47 -9.83 11.34
C SER A 158 1.33 -9.77 10.32
N GLU A 159 0.69 -10.90 10.01
CA GLU A 159 -0.43 -10.95 9.06
C GLU A 159 -1.67 -10.22 9.60
N ARG A 160 -1.97 -10.44 10.88
CA ARG A 160 -3.04 -9.74 11.61
C ARG A 160 -2.87 -8.23 11.56
N ASN A 161 -1.68 -7.73 11.91
CA ASN A 161 -1.38 -6.30 11.96
C ASN A 161 -1.44 -5.66 10.57
N LEU A 162 -0.98 -6.37 9.53
CA LEU A 162 -1.07 -5.90 8.14
C LEU A 162 -2.53 -5.71 7.74
N ILE A 163 -3.38 -6.70 8.00
CA ILE A 163 -4.80 -6.64 7.61
C ILE A 163 -5.55 -5.58 8.40
N PHE A 164 -5.33 -5.51 9.71
CA PHE A 164 -5.85 -4.43 10.53
C PHE A 164 -5.47 -3.07 9.95
N THR A 165 -4.18 -2.86 9.66
CA THR A 165 -3.69 -1.59 9.12
C THR A 165 -4.35 -1.27 7.79
N VAL A 166 -4.38 -2.21 6.84
CA VAL A 166 -5.01 -2.04 5.52
C VAL A 166 -6.50 -1.71 5.65
N LEU A 167 -7.24 -2.45 6.47
CA LEU A 167 -8.65 -2.20 6.71
C LEU A 167 -8.88 -0.80 7.31
N SER A 168 -8.15 -0.48 8.38
CA SER A 168 -8.27 0.80 9.08
C SER A 168 -7.94 1.98 8.17
N VAL A 169 -6.84 1.95 7.41
CA VAL A 169 -6.50 3.06 6.51
C VAL A 169 -7.52 3.21 5.38
N THR A 170 -8.10 2.12 4.86
CA THR A 170 -9.13 2.21 3.82
C THR A 170 -10.44 2.77 4.36
N VAL A 171 -10.87 2.36 5.56
CA VAL A 171 -12.06 2.94 6.22
C VAL A 171 -11.82 4.42 6.51
N LEU A 172 -10.69 4.78 7.13
CA LEU A 172 -10.34 6.16 7.44
C LEU A 172 -10.22 7.01 6.18
N SER A 173 -9.68 6.46 5.09
CA SER A 173 -9.56 7.14 3.81
C SER A 173 -10.93 7.37 3.15
N THR A 174 -11.89 6.47 3.36
CA THR A 174 -13.29 6.66 2.92
C THR A 174 -13.96 7.77 3.71
N LEU A 175 -13.79 7.78 5.04
CA LEU A 175 -14.29 8.84 5.89
C LEU A 175 -13.68 10.19 5.51
N ALA A 176 -12.37 10.23 5.23
CA ALA A 176 -11.66 11.41 4.76
C ALA A 176 -12.16 11.88 3.38
N MET A 177 -12.35 10.97 2.42
CA MET A 177 -12.88 11.28 1.08
C MET A 177 -14.23 11.99 1.14
N ILE A 178 -15.12 11.56 2.05
CA ILE A 178 -16.46 12.14 2.23
C ILE A 178 -16.41 13.41 3.07
N GLY A 179 -15.64 13.40 4.16
CA GLY A 179 -15.62 14.49 5.15
C GLY A 179 -14.74 15.68 4.78
N TYR A 180 -13.63 15.46 4.07
CA TYR A 180 -12.66 16.52 3.78
C TYR A 180 -13.17 17.59 2.82
N PRO A 181 -14.02 17.32 1.81
CA PRO A 181 -14.71 18.38 1.06
C PRO A 181 -15.45 19.38 1.93
N ILE A 182 -16.14 18.91 2.97
CA ILE A 182 -16.86 19.76 3.92
C ILE A 182 -15.87 20.57 4.76
N LEU A 183 -14.80 19.93 5.25
CA LEU A 183 -13.76 20.62 6.01
C LEU A 183 -13.04 21.69 5.18
N ALA A 184 -12.66 21.38 3.94
CA ALA A 184 -11.98 22.31 3.05
C ALA A 184 -12.85 23.54 2.77
N GLN A 185 -14.15 23.35 2.52
CA GLN A 185 -15.09 24.45 2.37
C GLN A 185 -15.21 25.27 3.66
N SER A 186 -15.26 24.63 4.83
CA SER A 186 -15.37 25.32 6.13
C SER A 186 -14.13 26.15 6.49
N PHE A 187 -12.94 25.70 6.06
CA PHE A 187 -11.69 26.44 6.21
C PHE A 187 -11.47 27.48 5.09
N GLY A 188 -12.34 27.55 4.09
CA GLY A 188 -12.23 28.48 2.98
C GLY A 188 -11.03 28.20 2.06
N LEU A 189 -10.59 26.95 1.96
CA LEU A 189 -9.46 26.57 1.11
C LEU A 189 -9.76 26.89 -0.36
N ASP A 190 -8.80 27.46 -1.07
CA ASP A 190 -8.86 27.55 -2.53
C ASP A 190 -8.66 26.17 -3.18
N ALA A 191 -8.77 26.09 -4.51
CA ALA A 191 -8.68 24.81 -5.23
C ALA A 191 -7.32 24.11 -5.03
N ARG A 192 -6.23 24.89 -5.09
CA ARG A 192 -4.87 24.38 -4.89
C ARG A 192 -4.65 23.91 -3.45
N GLY A 193 -5.04 24.71 -2.45
CA GLY A 193 -4.95 24.36 -1.04
C GLY A 193 -5.78 23.12 -0.71
N THR A 194 -7.01 23.02 -1.24
CA THR A 194 -7.85 21.81 -1.16
C THR A 194 -7.11 20.60 -1.72
N GLY A 195 -6.47 20.75 -2.89
CA GLY A 195 -5.70 19.69 -3.51
C GLY A 195 -4.51 19.24 -2.65
N ILE A 196 -3.73 20.19 -2.12
CA ILE A 196 -2.60 19.91 -1.21
C ILE A 196 -3.08 19.18 0.04
N PHE A 197 -4.17 19.65 0.65
CA PHE A 197 -4.74 19.03 1.83
C PHE A 197 -5.18 17.59 1.52
N PHE A 198 -5.98 17.36 0.49
CA PHE A 198 -6.51 16.03 0.16
C PHE A 198 -5.41 15.04 -0.21
N GLY A 199 -4.51 15.42 -1.13
CA GLY A 199 -3.39 14.55 -1.52
C GLY A 199 -2.42 14.31 -0.37
N GLY A 200 -2.27 15.31 0.51
CA GLY A 200 -1.42 15.28 1.70
C GLY A 200 -1.93 14.36 2.82
N THR A 201 -3.22 13.99 2.81
CA THR A 201 -3.86 13.39 4.00
C THR A 201 -4.69 12.14 3.71
N ILE A 202 -5.57 12.14 2.70
CA ILE A 202 -6.37 10.94 2.32
C ILE A 202 -5.40 9.80 1.96
N HIS A 203 -5.62 8.58 2.44
CA HIS A 203 -4.62 7.52 2.35
C HIS A 203 -4.57 6.87 0.96
N ASP A 204 -5.72 6.58 0.37
CA ASP A 204 -5.85 5.85 -0.90
C ASP A 204 -5.83 6.78 -2.12
N VAL A 205 -5.19 6.34 -3.22
CA VAL A 205 -5.03 7.17 -4.41
C VAL A 205 -6.34 7.37 -5.16
N ALA A 206 -7.16 6.33 -5.32
CA ALA A 206 -8.44 6.46 -6.03
C ALA A 206 -9.40 7.36 -5.25
N GLN A 207 -9.38 7.27 -3.93
CA GLN A 207 -10.20 8.12 -3.07
C GLN A 207 -9.74 9.58 -3.05
N VAL A 208 -8.41 9.83 -3.11
CA VAL A 208 -7.88 11.20 -3.31
C VAL A 208 -8.41 11.79 -4.61
N VAL A 209 -8.29 11.05 -5.71
CA VAL A 209 -8.72 11.50 -7.04
C VAL A 209 -10.21 11.80 -7.02
N GLY A 210 -11.03 10.88 -6.50
CA GLY A 210 -12.47 11.05 -6.37
C GLY A 210 -12.85 12.28 -5.55
N ALA A 211 -12.25 12.47 -4.37
CA ALA A 211 -12.51 13.64 -3.53
C ALA A 211 -12.10 14.96 -4.21
N GLY A 212 -10.90 15.01 -4.80
CA GLY A 212 -10.38 16.23 -5.41
C GLY A 212 -11.22 16.68 -6.60
N PHE A 213 -11.50 15.78 -7.56
CA PHE A 213 -12.31 16.11 -8.73
C PHE A 213 -13.79 16.35 -8.41
N SER A 214 -14.28 15.90 -7.25
CA SER A 214 -15.63 16.26 -6.77
C SER A 214 -15.74 17.73 -6.35
N VAL A 215 -14.61 18.38 -6.01
CA VAL A 215 -14.57 19.80 -5.66
C VAL A 215 -14.31 20.66 -6.89
N SER A 216 -13.22 20.40 -7.61
CA SER A 216 -12.91 21.08 -8.89
C SER A 216 -11.84 20.32 -9.68
N PRO A 217 -11.71 20.55 -11.01
CA PRO A 217 -10.63 19.98 -11.81
C PRO A 217 -9.23 20.30 -11.26
N GLU A 218 -9.00 21.56 -10.89
CA GLU A 218 -7.71 22.01 -10.34
C GLU A 218 -7.39 21.34 -8.99
N ALA A 219 -8.37 21.19 -8.10
CA ALA A 219 -8.19 20.48 -6.83
C ALA A 219 -7.88 18.99 -7.08
N GLY A 220 -8.57 18.36 -8.03
CA GLY A 220 -8.32 16.98 -8.44
C GLY A 220 -6.92 16.74 -8.98
N GLU A 221 -6.47 17.58 -9.91
CA GLU A 221 -5.13 17.51 -10.48
C GLU A 221 -4.07 17.73 -9.39
N THR A 222 -4.22 18.78 -8.58
CA THR A 222 -3.28 19.09 -7.48
C THR A 222 -3.23 17.95 -6.46
N ALA A 223 -4.38 17.42 -6.04
CA ALA A 223 -4.43 16.32 -5.08
C ALA A 223 -3.77 15.05 -5.62
N THR A 224 -3.98 14.75 -6.89
CA THR A 224 -3.34 13.63 -7.57
C THR A 224 -1.83 13.78 -7.56
N LEU A 225 -1.31 14.96 -7.94
CA LEU A 225 0.12 15.24 -7.92
C LEU A 225 0.71 15.08 -6.51
N VAL A 226 0.11 15.73 -5.51
CA VAL A 226 0.56 15.67 -4.10
C VAL A 226 0.61 14.23 -3.60
N LYS A 227 -0.43 13.43 -3.90
CA LYS A 227 -0.50 12.02 -3.52
C LYS A 227 0.57 11.18 -4.21
N LEU A 228 0.81 11.39 -5.51
CA LEU A 228 1.86 10.65 -6.22
C LEU A 228 3.24 10.95 -5.66
N ILE A 229 3.53 12.19 -5.27
CA ILE A 229 4.77 12.54 -4.58
C ILE A 229 4.89 11.76 -3.26
N ARG A 230 3.84 11.67 -2.46
CA ARG A 230 3.86 10.81 -1.25
C ARG A 230 4.11 9.34 -1.60
N VAL A 231 3.52 8.81 -2.67
CA VAL A 231 3.79 7.43 -3.13
C VAL A 231 5.27 7.23 -3.47
N THR A 232 5.95 8.22 -4.07
CA THR A 232 7.40 8.11 -4.34
C THR A 232 8.23 7.92 -3.08
N MET A 233 7.76 8.42 -1.93
CA MET A 233 8.43 8.28 -0.63
C MET A 233 8.36 6.85 -0.07
N LEU A 234 7.59 5.95 -0.70
CA LEU A 234 7.57 4.53 -0.35
C LEU A 234 8.98 3.91 -0.40
N ALA A 235 9.71 4.10 -1.50
CA ALA A 235 11.02 3.48 -1.64
C ALA A 235 12.06 4.04 -0.65
N PRO A 236 12.21 5.37 -0.47
CA PRO A 236 13.06 5.94 0.57
C PRO A 236 12.72 5.46 1.98
N VAL A 237 11.44 5.45 2.37
CA VAL A 237 11.02 5.02 3.72
C VAL A 237 11.31 3.53 3.93
N VAL A 238 10.99 2.68 2.94
CA VAL A 238 11.26 1.24 3.03
C VAL A 238 12.76 0.95 3.09
N LEU A 239 13.60 1.71 2.37
CA LEU A 239 15.06 1.64 2.48
C LEU A 239 15.53 1.99 3.88
N ILE A 240 15.05 3.11 4.44
CA ILE A 240 15.39 3.56 5.79
C ILE A 240 15.01 2.47 6.81
N PHE A 241 13.81 1.91 6.72
CA PHE A 241 13.36 0.83 7.61
C PHE A 241 14.23 -0.42 7.44
N SER A 242 14.58 -0.80 6.22
CA SER A 242 15.42 -1.97 5.97
C SER A 242 16.82 -1.83 6.57
N ILE A 243 17.40 -0.62 6.50
CA ILE A 243 18.69 -0.30 7.12
C ILE A 243 18.57 -0.27 8.65
N ALA A 244 17.58 0.45 9.18
CA ALA A 244 17.39 0.65 10.62
C ALA A 244 17.09 -0.67 11.36
N LEU A 245 16.41 -1.61 10.70
CA LEU A 245 16.00 -2.88 11.28
C LEU A 245 16.96 -4.04 10.96
N ARG A 246 18.07 -3.77 10.27
CA ARG A 246 19.02 -4.79 9.79
C ARG A 246 19.58 -5.69 10.90
N ASN A 247 19.78 -5.12 12.08
CA ASN A 247 20.36 -5.80 13.23
C ASN A 247 19.30 -6.35 14.20
N VAL A 248 18.01 -6.18 13.89
CA VAL A 248 16.94 -6.76 14.70
C VAL A 248 16.83 -8.25 14.35
N PRO A 249 16.91 -9.16 15.34
CA PRO A 249 16.80 -10.60 15.08
C PRO A 249 15.52 -10.94 14.31
N GLN A 250 15.65 -11.77 13.28
CA GLN A 250 14.52 -12.32 12.54
C GLN A 250 14.37 -13.80 12.88
N GLU A 251 13.16 -14.21 13.27
CA GLU A 251 12.83 -15.62 13.46
C GLU A 251 13.05 -16.39 12.16
N GLY A 252 13.82 -17.48 12.22
CA GLY A 252 14.11 -18.35 11.08
C GLY A 252 15.26 -17.88 10.16
N VAL A 253 15.99 -16.83 10.51
CA VAL A 253 17.23 -16.44 9.82
C VAL A 253 18.44 -16.84 10.67
N GLU A 254 19.34 -17.66 10.11
CA GLU A 254 20.57 -18.06 10.79
C GLU A 254 21.43 -16.84 11.17
N ALA A 255 21.99 -16.87 12.38
CA ALA A 255 22.92 -15.86 12.85
C ALA A 255 24.09 -15.71 11.86
N GLY A 256 24.27 -14.50 11.30
CA GLY A 256 25.35 -14.17 10.36
C GLY A 256 24.95 -14.04 8.88
N LYS A 257 23.76 -14.48 8.47
CA LYS A 257 23.22 -14.19 7.12
C LYS A 257 22.37 -12.92 7.18
N HIS A 258 22.95 -11.78 6.82
CA HIS A 258 22.18 -10.55 6.69
C HIS A 258 21.32 -10.59 5.41
N PRO A 259 20.01 -10.37 5.50
CA PRO A 259 19.18 -10.20 4.31
C PRO A 259 19.67 -8.99 3.47
N PRO A 260 19.41 -8.99 2.14
CA PRO A 260 19.77 -7.87 1.27
C PRO A 260 19.12 -6.57 1.76
N LEU A 261 19.86 -5.45 1.64
CA LEU A 261 19.44 -4.12 2.13
C LEU A 261 18.12 -3.63 1.54
N LEU A 262 17.80 -4.02 0.31
CA LEU A 262 16.55 -3.71 -0.35
C LEU A 262 15.90 -5.01 -0.82
N PRO A 263 14.61 -5.22 -0.52
CA PRO A 263 13.85 -6.29 -1.17
C PRO A 263 13.88 -6.11 -2.68
N GLY A 264 13.98 -7.22 -3.43
CA GLY A 264 14.05 -7.16 -4.89
C GLY A 264 12.89 -6.41 -5.56
N PHE A 265 11.70 -6.38 -4.94
CA PHE A 265 10.57 -5.62 -5.47
C PHE A 265 10.74 -4.10 -5.32
N VAL A 266 11.44 -3.63 -4.28
CA VAL A 266 11.75 -2.19 -4.09
C VAL A 266 12.80 -1.76 -5.10
N VAL A 267 13.79 -2.62 -5.36
CA VAL A 267 14.76 -2.39 -6.43
C VAL A 267 14.06 -2.31 -7.79
N ALA A 268 13.14 -3.24 -8.07
CA ALA A 268 12.33 -3.21 -9.29
C ALA A 268 11.46 -1.94 -9.38
N PHE A 269 10.83 -1.51 -8.27
CA PHE A 269 10.10 -0.25 -8.19
C PHE A 269 10.98 0.94 -8.59
N LEU A 270 12.18 1.05 -8.01
CA LEU A 270 13.11 2.14 -8.28
C LEU A 270 13.59 2.15 -9.73
N ILE A 271 13.89 0.97 -10.29
CA ILE A 271 14.28 0.83 -11.70
C ILE A 271 13.13 1.28 -12.60
N LEU A 272 11.91 0.79 -12.38
CA LEU A 272 10.74 1.15 -13.19
C LEU A 272 10.42 2.65 -13.09
N ALA A 273 10.52 3.24 -11.90
CA ALA A 273 10.36 4.68 -11.69
C ALA A 273 11.44 5.49 -12.44
N GLY A 274 12.70 5.05 -12.38
CA GLY A 274 13.80 5.68 -13.12
C GLY A 274 13.62 5.58 -14.64
N MET A 275 13.23 4.41 -15.15
CA MET A 275 12.96 4.20 -16.57
C MET A 275 11.79 5.07 -17.07
N ASN A 276 10.69 5.13 -16.32
CA ASN A 276 9.54 5.93 -16.68
C ASN A 276 9.87 7.43 -16.63
N SER A 277 10.60 7.86 -15.61
CA SER A 277 11.08 9.25 -15.48
C SER A 277 12.09 9.65 -16.57
N GLY A 278 12.87 8.70 -17.09
CA GLY A 278 13.79 8.92 -18.20
C GLY A 278 13.14 8.91 -19.58
N GLY A 279 11.80 8.81 -19.66
CA GLY A 279 11.07 8.72 -20.92
C GLY A 279 11.30 7.41 -21.69
N MET A 280 11.86 6.39 -21.05
CA MET A 280 12.20 5.11 -21.69
C MET A 280 11.01 4.15 -21.78
N VAL A 281 9.91 4.44 -21.07
CA VAL A 281 8.70 3.61 -21.02
C VAL A 281 7.62 4.29 -21.87
N PRO A 282 7.15 3.67 -22.97
CA PRO A 282 6.02 4.18 -23.73
C PRO A 282 4.77 4.29 -22.86
N ALA A 283 3.94 5.32 -23.08
CA ALA A 283 2.73 5.57 -22.29
C ALA A 283 1.81 4.33 -22.21
N ALA A 284 1.59 3.64 -23.33
CA ALA A 284 0.79 2.42 -23.36
C ALA A 284 1.35 1.30 -22.47
N VAL A 285 2.68 1.18 -22.37
CA VAL A 285 3.32 0.18 -21.49
C VAL A 285 3.17 0.58 -20.03
N ALA A 286 3.31 1.87 -19.71
CA ALA A 286 3.09 2.38 -18.36
C ALA A 286 1.63 2.15 -17.91
N GLU A 287 0.65 2.43 -18.79
CA GLU A 287 -0.77 2.18 -18.53
C GLU A 287 -1.08 0.71 -18.27
N LEU A 288 -0.64 -0.19 -19.15
CA LEU A 288 -0.79 -1.64 -18.95
C LEU A 288 -0.11 -2.09 -17.66
N GLY A 289 1.06 -1.53 -17.35
CA GLY A 289 1.79 -1.78 -16.13
C GLY A 289 1.05 -1.34 -14.87
N MET A 290 0.39 -0.19 -14.91
CA MET A 290 -0.44 0.31 -13.81
C MET A 290 -1.70 -0.53 -13.62
N GLU A 291 -2.33 -0.99 -14.70
CA GLU A 291 -3.49 -1.87 -14.59
C GLU A 291 -3.08 -3.25 -14.05
N ALA A 292 -1.97 -3.80 -14.52
CA ALA A 292 -1.39 -5.03 -13.98
C ALA A 292 -1.03 -4.87 -12.49
N SER A 293 -0.45 -3.73 -12.10
CA SER A 293 -0.19 -3.38 -10.70
C SER A 293 -1.46 -3.44 -9.87
N ARG A 294 -2.53 -2.79 -10.33
CA ARG A 294 -3.82 -2.72 -9.64
C ARG A 294 -4.41 -4.12 -9.40
N TRP A 295 -4.48 -4.96 -10.42
CA TRP A 295 -4.99 -6.33 -10.29
C TRP A 295 -4.10 -7.22 -9.42
N ALA A 296 -2.77 -7.07 -9.53
CA ALA A 296 -1.84 -7.81 -8.68
C ALA A 296 -1.99 -7.43 -7.19
N LEU A 297 -2.20 -6.15 -6.89
CA LEU A 297 -2.47 -5.68 -5.53
C LEU A 297 -3.83 -6.18 -5.02
N LEU A 298 -4.88 -6.13 -5.85
CA LEU A 298 -6.20 -6.68 -5.50
C LEU A 298 -6.12 -8.18 -5.17
N ALA A 299 -5.55 -8.99 -6.06
CA ALA A 299 -5.37 -10.42 -5.83
C ALA A 299 -4.49 -10.73 -4.61
N GLY A 300 -3.45 -9.92 -4.40
CA GLY A 300 -2.59 -10.00 -3.23
C GLY A 300 -3.35 -9.72 -1.93
N ILE A 301 -4.20 -8.68 -1.89
CA ILE A 301 -5.03 -8.36 -0.72
C ILE A 301 -6.09 -9.43 -0.47
N VAL A 302 -6.76 -9.93 -1.51
CA VAL A 302 -7.67 -11.08 -1.37
C VAL A 302 -6.95 -12.24 -0.69
N ALA A 303 -5.76 -12.59 -1.18
CA ALA A 303 -4.99 -13.69 -0.65
C ALA A 303 -4.51 -13.44 0.79
N VAL A 304 -4.07 -12.22 1.11
CA VAL A 304 -3.73 -11.84 2.49
C VAL A 304 -4.97 -11.95 3.40
N GLY A 305 -6.14 -11.48 2.95
CA GLY A 305 -7.43 -11.64 3.63
C GLY A 305 -7.77 -13.10 3.87
N MET A 306 -7.64 -13.95 2.85
CA MET A 306 -7.86 -15.40 2.96
C MET A 306 -6.94 -16.04 3.98
N LYS A 307 -5.74 -15.52 4.24
CA LYS A 307 -4.84 -16.09 5.26
C LYS A 307 -5.19 -15.71 6.70
N THR A 308 -6.21 -14.88 6.91
CA THR A 308 -6.58 -14.37 8.23
C THR A 308 -8.05 -14.51 8.54
N SER A 309 -8.34 -14.83 9.80
CA SER A 309 -9.70 -14.90 10.34
C SER A 309 -10.18 -13.53 10.83
N LEU A 310 -11.48 -13.22 10.67
CA LEU A 310 -12.09 -11.99 11.20
C LEU A 310 -11.84 -11.81 12.70
N ARG A 311 -11.91 -12.91 13.48
CA ARG A 311 -11.63 -12.90 14.92
C ARG A 311 -10.25 -12.33 15.24
N ARG A 312 -9.21 -12.83 14.56
CA ARG A 312 -7.84 -12.30 14.69
C ARG A 312 -7.77 -10.80 14.40
N VAL A 313 -8.50 -10.27 13.41
CA VAL A 313 -8.49 -8.83 13.12
C VAL A 313 -9.12 -8.03 14.27
N LEU A 314 -10.23 -8.51 14.83
CA LEU A 314 -10.89 -7.89 15.97
C LEU A 314 -10.05 -7.95 17.26
N ASP A 315 -9.23 -9.00 17.42
CA ASP A 315 -8.31 -9.18 18.57
C ASP A 315 -7.17 -8.14 18.62
N VAL A 316 -7.02 -7.29 17.60
CA VAL A 316 -6.04 -6.20 17.63
C VAL A 316 -6.40 -5.15 18.69
N GLY A 317 -7.70 -4.95 18.97
CA GLY A 317 -8.19 -4.15 20.11
C GLY A 317 -8.25 -2.64 19.88
N GLY A 318 -8.92 -1.94 20.81
CA GLY A 318 -9.26 -0.52 20.70
C GLY A 318 -8.06 0.43 20.66
N ASP A 319 -6.98 0.14 21.40
CA ASP A 319 -5.83 1.07 21.43
C ASP A 319 -5.10 1.13 20.08
N ALA A 320 -5.13 0.05 19.30
CA ALA A 320 -4.59 0.08 17.95
C ALA A 320 -5.44 0.94 16.99
N VAL A 321 -6.78 0.93 17.18
CA VAL A 321 -7.69 1.82 16.46
C VAL A 321 -7.41 3.27 16.87
N ALA A 322 -7.26 3.53 18.17
CA ALA A 322 -6.91 4.86 18.68
C ALA A 322 -5.57 5.34 18.12
N LEU A 323 -4.57 4.46 18.02
CA LEU A 323 -3.26 4.77 17.45
C LEU A 323 -3.38 5.25 16.00
N ILE A 324 -4.00 4.46 15.12
CA ILE A 324 -4.07 4.80 13.69
C ILE A 324 -5.00 5.99 13.40
N VAL A 325 -6.05 6.18 14.20
CA VAL A 325 -6.88 7.39 14.17
C VAL A 325 -6.07 8.61 14.58
N ALA A 326 -5.30 8.51 15.67
CA ALA A 326 -4.44 9.60 16.13
C ALA A 326 -3.37 9.95 15.09
N GLU A 327 -2.75 8.96 14.46
CA GLU A 327 -1.80 9.18 13.35
C GLU A 327 -2.45 9.90 12.17
N THR A 328 -3.69 9.53 11.82
CA THR A 328 -4.46 10.15 10.73
C THR A 328 -4.80 11.61 11.04
N ILE A 329 -5.29 11.88 12.25
CA ILE A 329 -5.61 13.23 12.71
C ILE A 329 -4.33 14.08 12.77
N PHE A 330 -3.24 13.52 13.32
CA PHE A 330 -1.95 14.20 13.40
C PHE A 330 -1.46 14.61 12.01
N LEU A 331 -1.48 13.69 11.04
CA LEU A 331 -1.09 14.01 9.66
C LEU A 331 -1.97 15.13 9.08
N GLY A 332 -3.29 15.06 9.29
CA GLY A 332 -4.23 16.09 8.86
C GLY A 332 -3.90 17.47 9.41
N VAL A 333 -3.72 17.55 10.74
CA VAL A 333 -3.35 18.79 11.44
C VAL A 333 -1.98 19.30 10.98
N PHE A 334 -1.00 18.41 10.81
CA PHE A 334 0.34 18.79 10.38
C PHE A 334 0.33 19.42 8.98
N ILE A 335 -0.42 18.83 8.04
CA ILE A 335 -0.55 19.36 6.68
C ILE A 335 -1.27 20.72 6.70
N LEU A 336 -2.38 20.86 7.42
CA LEU A 336 -3.09 22.14 7.54
C LEU A 336 -2.20 23.23 8.16
N ALA A 337 -1.51 22.91 9.25
CA ALA A 337 -0.58 23.85 9.89
C ALA A 337 0.54 24.26 8.92
N GLY A 338 1.13 23.30 8.21
CA GLY A 338 2.18 23.56 7.23
C GLY A 338 1.72 24.41 6.05
N MET A 339 0.50 24.18 5.55
CA MET A 339 -0.12 25.03 4.53
C MET A 339 -0.29 26.48 5.01
N HIS A 340 -0.60 26.68 6.29
CA HIS A 340 -0.75 28.02 6.86
C HIS A 340 0.57 28.78 6.83
N TYR A 341 1.66 28.13 7.24
CA TYR A 341 3.00 28.72 7.20
C TYR A 341 3.50 28.98 5.78
N LEU A 342 3.06 28.20 4.78
CA LEU A 342 3.43 28.38 3.38
C LEU A 342 2.55 29.41 2.65
N GLY A 343 1.53 29.97 3.29
CA GLY A 343 0.61 30.93 2.68
C GLY A 343 -0.39 30.30 1.70
N HIS A 344 -0.73 29.02 1.90
CA HIS A 344 -1.77 28.30 1.15
C HIS A 344 -3.14 28.28 1.87
N LEU A 345 -3.30 29.13 2.89
CA LEU A 345 -4.48 29.33 3.72
C LEU A 345 -4.77 30.82 3.86
#